data_AF-A0AAD7E546-F1
#
_entry.id   AF-A0AAD7E546-F1
#
_cell.length_a   1.000
_cell.length_b   1.000
_cell.length_c   1.000
_cell.angle_alpha   90.00
_cell.angle_beta   90.00
_cell.angle_gamma   90.00
#
_symmetry.space_group_name_H-M   'P 1'
#
loop_
_entity.id
_entity.type
_entity.pdbx_description
1 polymer ?
#
loop_
_entity_poly.entity_id
_entity_poly.type
_entity_poly.pdbx_seq_one_letter_code
_entity_poly.pdbx_strand_id
1 'polypeptide(L)' 'PACADNCLNDPPNLGGCLISDFKCLCNSFPFLSSTLACIQTACQGADQQTAISGAEDLCL' A
#
# COMPACT_ATOMS: atom_id res chain seq x y z
N PRO A 1 -5.21 -4.53 -8.32
CA PRO A 1 -6.42 -5.38 -8.36
C PRO A 1 -7.41 -4.86 -7.30
N ALA A 2 -8.72 -5.06 -7.50
CA ALA A 2 -9.74 -4.40 -6.67
C ALA A 2 -9.64 -4.74 -5.17
N CYS A 3 -9.10 -5.91 -4.83
CA CYS A 3 -8.84 -6.32 -3.44
C CYS A 3 -7.91 -5.37 -2.67
N ALA A 4 -7.04 -4.62 -3.37
CA ALA A 4 -6.09 -3.69 -2.77
C ALA A 4 -6.61 -2.24 -2.72
N ASP A 5 -7.78 -1.95 -3.32
CA ASP A 5 -8.28 -0.57 -3.46
C ASP A 5 -8.47 0.08 -2.09
N ASN A 6 -9.01 -0.63 -1.11
CA ASN A 6 -9.15 -0.13 0.26
C ASN A 6 -7.78 0.09 0.93
N CYS A 7 -6.80 -0.77 0.68
CA CYS A 7 -5.47 -0.65 1.27
C CYS A 7 -4.70 0.58 0.78
N LEU A 8 -5.00 1.08 -0.41
CA LEU A 8 -4.32 2.23 -1.01
C LEU A 8 -5.11 3.54 -0.87
N ASN A 9 -6.44 3.50 -0.97
CA ASN A 9 -7.30 4.69 -0.88
C ASN A 9 -7.69 5.04 0.56
N ASP A 10 -7.70 4.06 1.47
CA ASP A 10 -7.92 4.26 2.91
C ASP A 10 -6.89 3.43 3.70
N PRO A 11 -5.60 3.77 3.58
CA PRO A 11 -4.53 2.98 4.16
C PRO A 11 -4.63 2.97 5.70
N PRO A 12 -4.33 1.84 6.36
CA PRO A 12 -4.49 1.70 7.80
C PRO A 12 -3.66 2.71 8.62
N ASN A 13 -2.55 3.18 8.05
CA ASN A 13 -1.65 4.11 8.71
C ASN A 13 -0.86 4.91 7.68
N LEU A 14 -0.98 6.24 7.67
CA LEU A 14 -0.19 7.11 6.79
C LEU A 14 1.21 7.42 7.34
N GLY A 15 1.51 7.02 8.58
CA GLY A 15 2.78 7.27 9.26
C GLY A 15 3.16 8.75 9.35
N GLY A 16 2.17 9.62 9.52
CA GLY A 16 2.37 11.07 9.61
C GLY A 16 2.42 11.80 8.26
N CYS A 17 2.30 11.08 7.15
CA CYS A 17 2.22 11.66 5.81
C CYS A 17 0.79 12.05 5.44
N LEU A 18 0.65 12.87 4.40
CA LEU A 18 -0.63 13.07 3.71
C LEU A 18 -0.85 11.93 2.71
N ILE A 19 -2.10 11.53 2.49
CA ILE A 19 -2.44 10.48 1.51
C ILE A 19 -2.00 10.82 0.08
N SER A 20 -1.88 12.11 -0.24
CA SER A 20 -1.39 12.60 -1.53
C SER A 20 0.13 12.80 -1.59
N ASP A 21 0.85 12.66 -0.46
CA ASP A 21 2.30 12.84 -0.40
C ASP A 21 3.01 11.49 -0.58
N PHE A 22 3.01 10.99 -1.81
CA PHE A 22 3.64 9.72 -2.16
C PHE A 22 5.12 9.67 -1.80
N LYS A 23 5.84 10.79 -1.88
CA LYS A 23 7.26 10.86 -1.48
C LYS A 23 7.43 10.57 0.01
N CYS A 24 6.59 11.16 0.86
CA CYS A 24 6.60 10.86 2.28
C CYS A 24 6.17 9.41 2.55
N LEU A 25 5.07 8.97 1.94
CA LEU A 25 4.50 7.63 2.15
C LEU A 25 5.51 6.52 1.78
N CYS A 26 6.20 6.67 0.65
CA CYS A 26 7.22 5.72 0.19
C CYS A 26 8.48 5.68 1.06
N ASN A 27 8.65 6.64 1.99
CA ASN A 27 9.71 6.64 3.00
C ASN A 27 9.18 6.33 4.42
N SER A 28 7.88 6.11 4.56
CA SER A 28 7.21 5.90 5.84
C SER A 28 7.08 4.41 6.12
N PHE A 29 7.97 3.87 6.95
CA PHE A 29 7.92 2.46 7.36
C PHE A 29 6.56 2.03 7.95
N PRO A 30 5.88 2.85 8.79
CA PRO A 30 4.54 2.51 9.27
C PRO A 30 3.50 2.38 8.16
N PHE A 31 3.56 3.23 7.13
CA PHE A 31 2.68 3.14 5.96
C PHE A 31 2.98 1.91 5.12
N LEU A 32 4.24 1.69 4.77
CA LEU A 32 4.66 0.56 3.94
C LEU A 32 4.30 -0.78 4.60
N SER A 33 4.64 -0.94 5.88
CA SER A 33 4.37 -2.19 6.61
C SER A 33 2.88 -2.48 6.78
N SER A 34 2.07 -1.46 7.13
CA SER A 34 0.62 -1.64 7.31
C SER A 34 -0.14 -1.84 6.00
N THR A 35 0.26 -1.15 4.93
CA THR A 35 -0.31 -1.31 3.58
C THR A 35 0.01 -2.69 3.02
N LEU A 36 1.26 -3.16 3.18
CA LEU A 36 1.65 -4.51 2.79
C LEU A 36 0.83 -5.57 3.55
N ALA A 37 0.69 -5.44 4.86
CA ALA A 37 -0.12 -6.36 5.66
C ALA A 37 -1.60 -6.35 5.25
N CYS A 38 -2.15 -5.18 4.91
CA CYS A 38 -3.50 -5.05 4.36
C CYS A 38 -3.64 -5.82 3.05
N ILE A 39 -2.72 -5.63 2.11
CA ILE A 39 -2.73 -6.32 0.80
C ILE A 39 -2.61 -7.84 0.99
N GLN A 40 -1.71 -8.29 1.88
CA GLN A 40 -1.54 -9.71 2.19
C GLN A 40 -2.79 -10.36 2.81
N THR A 41 -3.64 -9.56 3.45
CA THR A 41 -4.90 -10.03 4.06
C THR A 41 -6.07 -9.97 3.07
N ALA A 42 -6.14 -8.91 2.27
CA ALA A 42 -7.27 -8.64 1.37
C ALA A 42 -7.14 -9.35 0.01
N CYS A 43 -5.92 -9.53 -0.48
CA CYS A 43 -5.63 -10.16 -1.77
C CYS A 43 -5.02 -11.55 -1.56
N GLN A 44 -5.18 -12.44 -2.55
CA GLN A 44 -4.59 -13.77 -2.53
C GLN A 44 -3.99 -14.14 -3.89
N GLY A 45 -3.05 -15.09 -3.90
CA GLY A 45 -2.47 -15.62 -5.13
C GLY A 45 -1.82 -14.54 -6.00
N ALA A 46 -2.11 -14.56 -7.30
CA ALA A 46 -1.54 -13.62 -8.26
C ALA A 46 -1.92 -12.15 -7.97
N ASP A 47 -3.13 -11.90 -7.48
CA ASP A 47 -3.60 -10.54 -7.19
C ASP A 47 -2.77 -9.89 -6.08
N GLN A 48 -2.33 -10.67 -5.09
CA GLN A 48 -1.47 -10.16 -4.02
C GLN A 48 -0.13 -9.69 -4.59
N GLN A 49 0.51 -10.49 -5.44
CA GLN A 49 1.77 -10.12 -6.07
C GLN A 49 1.61 -8.88 -6.98
N THR A 50 0.55 -8.85 -7.79
CA THR A 50 0.25 -7.69 -8.65
C THR A 50 0.00 -6.42 -7.84
N ALA A 51 -0.71 -6.51 -6.70
CA ALA A 51 -0.93 -5.37 -5.82
C ALA A 51 0.36 -4.86 -5.18
N ILE A 52 1.23 -5.75 -4.71
CA ILE A 52 2.52 -5.39 -4.11
C ILE A 52 3.40 -4.69 -5.14
N SER A 53 3.59 -5.29 -6.32
CA SER A 53 4.40 -4.68 -7.37
C SER A 53 3.84 -3.33 -7.84
N GLY A 54 2.51 -3.21 -7.97
CA GLY A 54 1.88 -1.93 -8.29
C GLY A 54 2.08 -0.86 -7.20
N ALA A 55 2.12 -1.25 -5.93
CA ALA A 55 2.41 -0.33 -4.82
C ALA A 55 3.89 0.09 -4.80
N GLU A 56 4.81 -0.82 -5.14
CA GLU A 56 6.24 -0.52 -5.28
C GLU A 56 6.51 0.44 -6.45
N ASP A 57 5.82 0.27 -7.58
CA ASP A 57 5.95 1.13 -8.76
C ASP A 57 5.55 2.59 -8.48
N LEU A 58 4.63 2.84 -7.52
CA LEU A 58 4.27 4.19 -7.09
C LEU A 58 5.38 4.90 -6.31
N CYS A 59 6.41 4.16 -5.89
CA CYS A 59 7.54 4.64 -5.11
C CYS A 59 8.85 4.80 -5.90
N LEU A 60 8.83 4.53 -7.21
CA LEU A 60 9.94 4.75 -8.13
C LEU A 60 9.98 6.20 -8.65
#